data_AF-A0A7Y4QPH3-F1
#
_entry.id   AF-A0A7Y4QPH3-F1
#
_cell.length_a   1.000
_cell.length_b   1.000
_cell.length_c   1.000
_cell.angle_alpha   90.00
_cell.angle_beta   90.00
_cell.angle_gamma   90.00
#
_symmetry.space_group_name_H-M   'P 1'
#
loop_
_entity.id
_entity.type
_entity.pdbx_description
1 polymer ?
#
loop_
_entity_poly.entity_id
_entity_poly.type
_entity_poly.pdbx_seq_one_letter_code
_entity_poly.pdbx_strand_id
1 'polypeptide(L)'
;MSRAKTIFVVVTILALCGFSVYVNRDAFKGKDIQISSRTSPWMLERRGGKRLANVAGNPVTFGFDDYHRFTSIKVVAVSDISTNKYPHKLWELDSTSNSVPTMTFIYGSRIGGMKPATKGLAPEPLEPGVMYRLLVKTKDNRTAQHDFSTTKHE
;
A
#
# COMPACT_ATOMS: atom_id res chain seq x y z
N MET A 1 41.90 -6.44 -40.54
CA MET A 1 41.39 -5.35 -39.68
C MET A 1 42.51 -4.97 -38.70
N SER A 2 42.88 -3.70 -38.58
CA SER A 2 43.93 -3.27 -37.62
C SER A 2 43.43 -3.42 -36.18
N ARG A 3 44.28 -3.90 -35.26
CA ARG A 3 43.94 -4.13 -33.83
C ARG A 3 43.31 -2.89 -33.17
N ALA A 4 43.75 -1.70 -33.56
CA ALA A 4 43.18 -0.44 -33.10
C ALA A 4 41.71 -0.26 -33.49
N LYS A 5 41.31 -0.71 -34.69
CA LYS A 5 39.91 -0.68 -35.15
C LYS A 5 39.05 -1.64 -34.35
N THR A 6 39.56 -2.83 -34.03
CA THR A 6 38.85 -3.81 -33.20
C THR A 6 38.63 -3.27 -31.78
N ILE A 7 39.66 -2.66 -31.16
CA ILE A 7 39.54 -2.05 -29.83
C ILE A 7 38.50 -0.93 -29.84
N PHE A 8 38.55 -0.04 -30.84
CA PHE A 8 37.59 1.06 -30.96
C PHE A 8 36.15 0.57 -31.09
N VAL A 9 35.92 -0.47 -31.91
CA VAL A 9 34.60 -1.09 -32.05
C VAL A 9 34.12 -1.71 -30.74
N VAL A 10 34.98 -2.43 -30.02
CA VAL A 10 34.63 -3.05 -28.74
C VAL A 10 34.28 -2.00 -27.68
N VAL A 11 35.07 -0.92 -27.57
CA VAL A 11 34.78 0.19 -26.63
C VAL A 11 33.46 0.87 -26.98
N THR A 12 33.19 1.07 -28.26
CA THR A 12 31.93 1.68 -28.73
C THR A 12 30.74 0.80 -28.39
N ILE A 13 30.84 -0.52 -28.60
CA ILE A 13 29.78 -1.47 -28.23
C ILE A 13 29.54 -1.46 -26.72
N LEU A 14 30.60 -1.48 -25.90
CA LEU A 14 30.47 -1.43 -24.45
C LEU A 14 29.82 -0.12 -23.97
N ALA A 15 30.16 1.02 -24.58
CA ALA A 15 29.53 2.30 -24.29
C ALA A 15 28.04 2.30 -24.65
N LEU A 16 27.67 1.76 -25.81
CA LEU A 16 26.27 1.63 -26.24
C LEU A 16 25.47 0.68 -25.34
N CYS A 17 26.06 -0.45 -24.94
CA CYS A 17 25.44 -1.38 -23.99
C CYS A 17 25.23 -0.72 -22.62
N GLY A 18 26.25 -0.04 -22.09
CA GLY A 18 26.14 0.69 -20.83
C GLY A 18 25.10 1.80 -20.88
N PHE A 19 25.06 2.57 -21.97
CA PHE A 19 24.06 3.62 -22.19
C PHE A 19 22.64 3.05 -22.31
N SER A 20 22.47 1.94 -23.03
CA SER A 20 21.18 1.27 -23.17
C SER A 20 20.63 0.79 -21.82
N VAL A 21 21.49 0.20 -20.97
CA VAL A 21 21.11 -0.20 -19.60
C VAL A 21 20.79 1.02 -18.73
N TYR A 22 21.54 2.11 -18.89
CA TYR A 22 21.31 3.35 -18.15
C TYR A 22 19.96 3.99 -18.50
N VAL A 23 19.61 4.08 -19.79
CA VAL A 23 18.33 4.65 -20.24
C VAL A 23 17.15 3.72 -19.90
N ASN A 24 17.32 2.40 -20.01
CA ASN A 24 16.26 1.45 -19.69
C ASN A 24 16.16 1.10 -18.20
N ARG A 25 16.92 1.76 -17.32
CA ARG A 25 16.93 1.43 -15.89
C ARG A 25 15.56 1.61 -15.25
N ASP A 26 14.78 2.58 -15.71
CA ASP A 26 13.43 2.84 -15.21
C ASP A 26 12.38 1.86 -15.78
N ALA A 27 12.63 1.25 -16.94
CA ALA A 27 11.74 0.24 -17.52
C ALA A 27 11.71 -1.06 -16.68
N PHE A 28 12.76 -1.33 -15.89
CA PHE A 28 12.81 -2.47 -14.98
C PHE A 28 12.19 -2.18 -13.61
N LYS A 29 11.86 -0.92 -13.29
CA LYS A 29 11.14 -0.60 -12.06
C LYS A 29 9.69 -1.04 -12.24
N GLY A 30 9.24 -1.99 -11.44
CA GLY A 30 7.83 -2.39 -11.42
C GLY A 30 6.95 -1.18 -11.08
N LYS A 31 5.71 -1.16 -11.60
CA LYS A 31 4.75 -0.08 -11.28
C LYS A 31 4.58 0.03 -9.76
N ASP A 32 4.86 1.23 -9.24
CA ASP A 32 4.59 1.59 -7.85
C ASP A 32 3.09 1.52 -7.60
N ILE A 33 2.71 1.02 -6.42
CA ILE A 33 1.31 0.95 -6.03
C ILE A 33 0.92 2.33 -5.50
N GLN A 34 0.20 3.10 -6.30
CA GLN A 34 -0.36 4.36 -5.85
C GLN A 34 -1.57 4.10 -4.95
N ILE A 35 -1.54 4.67 -3.76
CA ILE A 35 -2.62 4.58 -2.77
C ILE A 35 -3.19 5.97 -2.59
N SER A 36 -4.52 6.05 -2.58
CA SER A 36 -5.26 7.27 -2.28
C SER A 36 -6.17 7.03 -1.08
N SER A 37 -6.30 8.03 -0.22
CA SER A 37 -7.21 8.00 0.92
C SER A 37 -8.29 9.06 0.75
N ARG A 38 -9.55 8.69 0.96
CA ARG A 38 -10.69 9.62 0.98
C ARG A 38 -11.47 9.44 2.28
N THR A 39 -11.63 10.54 3.02
CA THR A 39 -12.56 10.64 4.14
C THR A 39 -13.89 11.18 3.63
N SER A 40 -15.00 10.57 4.04
CA SER A 40 -16.30 11.05 3.58
C SER A 40 -17.45 10.77 4.57
N PRO A 41 -18.10 11.82 5.13
CA PRO A 41 -19.19 11.66 6.09
C PRO A 41 -20.41 10.89 5.52
N TRP A 42 -20.74 11.11 4.24
CA TRP A 42 -21.92 10.49 3.60
C TRP A 42 -21.82 8.96 3.44
N MET A 43 -20.65 8.36 3.64
CA MET A 43 -20.49 6.91 3.57
C MET A 43 -21.04 6.17 4.79
N LEU A 44 -21.25 6.88 5.92
CA LEU A 44 -21.89 6.32 7.12
C LEU A 44 -23.35 5.93 6.87
N GLU A 45 -24.07 6.73 6.09
CA GLU A 45 -25.51 6.51 5.81
C GLU A 45 -25.74 5.37 4.80
N ARG A 46 -24.92 5.28 3.75
CA ARG A 46 -25.19 4.36 2.62
C ARG A 46 -25.00 2.87 2.90
N ARG A 47 -24.22 2.48 3.93
CA ARG A 47 -23.84 1.06 4.16
C ARG A 47 -24.42 0.42 5.42
N GLY A 48 -25.38 1.09 6.07
CA GLY A 48 -25.98 0.64 7.33
C GLY A 48 -24.97 0.76 8.46
N GLY A 49 -25.13 1.78 9.32
CA GLY A 49 -24.17 2.21 10.34
C GLY A 49 -23.58 1.12 11.25
N LYS A 50 -24.18 -0.06 11.34
CA LYS A 50 -23.65 -1.23 12.08
C LYS A 50 -22.32 -1.78 11.53
N ARG A 51 -22.03 -1.66 10.22
CA ARG A 51 -20.76 -2.16 9.63
C ARG A 51 -19.58 -1.19 9.80
N LEU A 52 -19.85 0.05 10.19
CA LEU A 52 -18.86 1.12 10.40
C LEU A 52 -18.68 1.46 11.88
N ALA A 53 -19.27 0.66 12.78
CA ALA A 53 -19.28 0.88 14.23
C ALA A 53 -17.89 0.95 14.90
N ASN A 54 -16.84 0.58 14.17
CA ASN A 54 -15.45 0.62 14.63
C ASN A 54 -14.70 1.87 14.12
N VAL A 55 -15.39 2.93 13.71
CA VAL A 55 -14.77 4.21 13.37
C VAL A 55 -15.37 5.27 14.29
N ALA A 56 -14.57 5.81 15.21
CA ALA A 56 -14.98 6.92 16.07
C ALA A 56 -15.10 8.25 15.30
N GLY A 57 -14.60 8.32 14.07
CA GLY A 57 -14.68 9.47 13.16
C GLY A 57 -15.24 9.16 11.77
N ASN A 58 -14.87 9.99 10.79
CA ASN A 58 -15.28 9.80 9.40
C ASN A 58 -14.67 8.53 8.80
N PRO A 59 -15.44 7.73 8.04
CA PRO A 59 -14.92 6.52 7.42
C PRO A 59 -13.84 6.87 6.40
N VAL A 60 -12.72 6.14 6.47
CA VAL A 60 -11.61 6.26 5.54
C VAL A 60 -11.72 5.16 4.49
N THR A 61 -11.78 5.58 3.22
CA THR A 61 -11.74 4.68 2.07
C THR A 61 -10.37 4.77 1.41
N PHE A 62 -9.78 3.62 1.13
CA PHE A 62 -8.53 3.50 0.41
C PHE A 62 -8.80 3.04 -1.01
N GLY A 63 -8.30 3.79 -2.00
CA GLY A 63 -8.34 3.46 -3.41
C GLY A 63 -6.94 3.20 -3.94
N PHE A 64 -6.82 2.23 -4.84
CA PHE A 64 -5.57 1.86 -5.52
C PHE A 64 -5.71 2.13 -7.02
N ASP A 65 -4.59 2.29 -7.71
CA ASP A 65 -4.55 2.53 -9.16
C ASP A 65 -5.11 1.35 -9.97
N ASP A 66 -4.88 0.12 -9.51
CA ASP A 66 -5.34 -1.09 -10.18
C ASP A 66 -5.82 -2.15 -9.16
N TYR A 67 -6.41 -3.23 -9.67
CA TYR A 67 -6.84 -4.37 -8.90
C TYR A 67 -5.63 -5.16 -8.38
N HIS A 68 -5.42 -5.10 -7.07
CA HIS A 68 -4.33 -5.81 -6.42
C HIS A 68 -4.82 -6.94 -5.51
N ARG A 69 -4.07 -8.04 -5.50
CA ARG A 69 -4.27 -9.15 -4.58
C ARG A 69 -3.41 -8.92 -3.35
N PHE A 70 -4.01 -8.52 -2.24
CA PHE A 70 -3.30 -8.21 -1.00
C PHE A 70 -3.02 -9.44 -0.15
N THR A 71 -1.78 -9.61 0.27
CA THR A 71 -1.36 -10.67 1.21
C THR A 71 -1.40 -10.20 2.64
N SER A 72 -1.11 -8.92 2.88
CA SER A 72 -1.13 -8.33 4.22
C SER A 72 -1.52 -6.86 4.15
N ILE A 73 -2.40 -6.42 5.05
CA ILE A 73 -2.83 -5.04 5.21
C ILE A 73 -2.73 -4.69 6.68
N LYS A 74 -2.02 -3.61 7.01
CA LYS A 74 -1.82 -3.16 8.39
C LYS A 74 -2.03 -1.66 8.48
N VAL A 75 -2.64 -1.22 9.58
CA VAL A 75 -2.76 0.19 9.93
C VAL A 75 -2.13 0.40 11.30
N VAL A 76 -1.26 1.38 11.38
CA VAL A 76 -0.44 1.72 12.55
C VAL A 76 -0.38 3.24 12.68
N ALA A 77 -0.29 3.75 13.91
CA ALA A 77 -0.07 5.17 14.14
C ALA A 77 1.38 5.55 13.74
N VAL A 78 1.55 6.71 13.11
CA VAL A 78 2.89 7.16 12.68
C VAL A 78 3.80 7.42 13.89
N SER A 79 3.25 7.94 14.98
CA SER A 79 3.95 8.16 16.27
C SER A 79 4.52 6.86 16.85
N ASP A 80 3.81 5.75 16.67
CA ASP A 80 4.22 4.45 17.21
C ASP A 80 5.32 3.83 16.36
N ILE A 81 5.28 4.02 15.04
CA ILE A 81 6.35 3.53 14.14
C ILE A 81 7.66 4.26 14.42
N SER A 82 7.61 5.56 14.73
CA SER A 82 8.84 6.33 15.00
C SER A 82 9.46 5.99 16.35
N THR A 83 8.64 5.58 17.32
CA THR A 83 9.08 5.41 18.71
C THR A 83 9.31 3.94 19.07
N ASN A 84 8.63 3.00 18.40
CA ASN A 84 8.65 1.58 18.75
C ASN A 84 9.00 0.69 17.54
N LYS A 85 9.88 -0.29 17.77
CA LYS A 85 10.22 -1.33 16.79
C LYS A 85 9.02 -2.22 16.44
N TYR A 86 8.06 -2.36 17.36
CA TYR A 86 6.83 -3.13 17.19
C TYR A 86 5.62 -2.22 17.41
N PRO A 87 5.26 -1.38 16.42
CA PRO A 87 4.16 -0.44 16.56
C PRO A 87 2.85 -1.19 16.82
N HIS A 88 1.99 -0.57 17.63
CA HIS A 88 0.67 -1.10 17.90
C HIS A 88 -0.17 -1.06 16.62
N LYS A 89 -0.78 -2.20 16.29
CA LYS A 89 -1.52 -2.38 15.03
C LYS A 89 -2.99 -2.24 15.33
N LEU A 90 -3.57 -1.12 14.88
CA LEU A 90 -4.99 -0.84 15.04
C LEU A 90 -5.84 -1.77 14.17
N TRP A 91 -5.29 -2.20 13.04
CA TRP A 91 -5.94 -3.13 12.14
C TRP A 91 -4.91 -3.97 11.41
N GLU A 92 -5.10 -5.28 11.39
CA GLU A 92 -4.22 -6.23 10.70
C GLU A 92 -5.05 -7.31 10.01
N LEU A 93 -4.94 -7.39 8.69
CA LEU A 93 -5.53 -8.45 7.87
C LEU A 93 -4.43 -9.19 7.14
N ASP A 94 -4.46 -10.52 7.20
CA ASP A 94 -3.59 -11.40 6.43
C ASP A 94 -4.41 -12.29 5.51
N SER A 95 -3.86 -12.62 4.34
CA SER A 95 -4.51 -13.52 3.39
C SER A 95 -4.36 -14.96 3.83
N THR A 96 -5.47 -15.58 4.24
CA THR A 96 -5.50 -17.01 4.54
C THR A 96 -5.63 -17.88 3.28
N SER A 97 -6.28 -17.37 2.24
CA SER A 97 -6.53 -18.09 0.99
C SER A 97 -6.75 -17.08 -0.11
N ASN A 98 -5.84 -17.03 -1.10
CA ASN A 98 -5.88 -16.20 -2.31
C ASN A 98 -6.84 -14.99 -2.20
N SER A 99 -6.33 -13.85 -1.74
CA SER A 99 -7.10 -12.61 -1.67
C SER A 99 -7.76 -12.27 -3.01
N VAL A 100 -9.00 -11.79 -2.94
CA VAL A 100 -9.73 -11.29 -4.11
C VAL A 100 -9.04 -9.99 -4.60
N PRO A 101 -8.86 -9.81 -5.92
CA PRO A 101 -8.36 -8.54 -6.47
C PRO A 101 -9.25 -7.39 -6.00
N THR A 102 -8.66 -6.43 -5.28
CA THR A 102 -9.38 -5.34 -4.63
C THR A 102 -8.74 -4.02 -5.04
N MET A 103 -9.54 -3.13 -5.61
CA MET A 103 -9.13 -1.78 -6.02
C MET A 103 -9.54 -0.71 -4.99
N THR A 104 -10.53 -0.99 -4.15
CA THR A 104 -10.98 -0.06 -3.12
C THR A 104 -11.53 -0.83 -1.92
N PHE A 105 -11.17 -0.41 -0.71
CA PHE A 105 -11.75 -0.93 0.51
C PHE A 105 -11.88 0.16 1.58
N ILE A 106 -12.74 -0.07 2.56
CA ILE A 106 -12.96 0.84 3.69
C ILE A 106 -12.19 0.29 4.88
N TYR A 107 -11.65 1.17 5.72
CA TYR A 107 -11.08 0.77 7.00
C TYR A 107 -12.05 -0.11 7.81
N GLY A 108 -11.54 -1.20 8.36
CA GLY A 108 -12.33 -2.15 9.16
C GLY A 108 -13.32 -3.02 8.37
N SER A 109 -13.39 -2.88 7.04
CA SER A 109 -14.24 -3.72 6.21
C SER A 109 -13.65 -5.11 5.98
N ARG A 110 -14.51 -6.11 5.76
CA ARG A 110 -14.07 -7.46 5.39
C ARG A 110 -13.69 -7.49 3.91
N ILE A 111 -12.47 -7.95 3.63
CA ILE A 111 -11.95 -8.16 2.27
C ILE A 111 -12.01 -9.66 1.96
N GLY A 112 -12.50 -10.02 0.77
CA GLY A 112 -12.61 -11.42 0.36
C GLY A 112 -11.24 -12.12 0.34
N GLY A 113 -11.14 -13.27 1.02
CA GLY A 113 -9.89 -14.05 1.11
C GLY A 113 -8.87 -13.54 2.15
N MET A 114 -9.24 -12.52 2.94
CA MET A 114 -8.43 -12.02 4.05
C MET A 114 -9.15 -12.20 5.40
N LYS A 115 -8.37 -12.44 6.45
CA LYS A 115 -8.87 -12.57 7.83
C LYS A 115 -8.01 -11.74 8.77
N PRO A 116 -8.57 -11.29 9.90
CA PRO A 116 -7.78 -10.67 10.96
C PRO A 116 -6.63 -11.58 11.37
N ALA A 117 -5.41 -11.03 11.46
CA ALA A 117 -4.22 -11.80 11.84
C ALA A 117 -4.40 -12.44 13.23
N THR A 118 -5.04 -11.70 14.15
CA THR A 118 -5.44 -12.20 15.46
C THR A 118 -6.93 -12.53 15.44
N LYS A 119 -7.27 -13.80 15.72
CA LYS A 119 -8.65 -14.30 15.68
C LYS A 119 -9.54 -13.49 16.63
N GLY A 120 -10.56 -12.83 16.07
CA GLY A 120 -11.54 -12.06 16.84
C GLY A 120 -11.13 -10.62 17.15
N LEU A 121 -9.95 -10.16 16.74
CA LEU A 121 -9.56 -8.77 16.90
C LEU A 121 -10.40 -7.89 15.96
N ALA A 122 -11.23 -7.04 16.54
CA ALA A 122 -11.91 -5.99 15.82
C ALA A 122 -10.92 -4.88 15.46
N PRO A 123 -11.10 -4.18 14.33
CA PRO A 123 -10.35 -2.97 14.05
C PRO A 123 -10.58 -1.95 15.17
N GLU A 124 -9.51 -1.35 15.67
CA GLU A 124 -9.61 -0.28 16.66
C GLU A 124 -10.13 1.01 16.01
N PRO A 125 -10.89 1.83 16.77
CA PRO A 125 -11.40 3.09 16.27
C PRO A 125 -10.25 4.06 15.94
N LEU A 126 -10.34 4.67 14.75
CA LEU A 126 -9.42 5.74 14.36
C LEU A 126 -9.83 7.04 15.04
N GLU A 127 -8.91 7.63 15.79
CA GLU A 127 -9.10 8.93 16.42
C GLU A 127 -8.97 10.09 15.41
N PRO A 128 -9.77 11.17 15.55
CA PRO A 128 -9.61 12.41 14.79
C PRO A 128 -8.25 13.07 15.02
N GLY A 129 -7.63 13.59 13.95
CA GLY A 129 -6.40 14.39 14.04
C GLY A 129 -5.10 13.61 14.26
N VAL A 130 -5.16 12.28 14.32
CA VAL A 130 -3.98 11.41 14.42
C VAL A 130 -3.51 11.00 13.01
N MET A 131 -2.20 11.03 12.79
CA MET A 131 -1.60 10.50 11.56
C MET A 131 -1.43 8.99 11.64
N TYR A 132 -1.99 8.29 10.66
CA TYR A 132 -1.88 6.85 10.51
C TYR A 132 -1.14 6.50 9.22
N ARG A 133 -0.45 5.36 9.23
CA ARG A 133 0.18 4.77 8.05
C ARG A 133 -0.50 3.47 7.70
N LEU A 134 -0.99 3.39 6.48
CA LEU A 134 -1.44 2.16 5.85
C LEU A 134 -0.23 1.46 5.24
N LEU A 135 -0.01 0.21 5.60
CA LEU A 135 1.02 -0.67 5.05
C LEU A 135 0.32 -1.81 4.31
N VAL A 136 0.60 -1.96 3.02
CA VAL A 136 0.05 -3.05 2.20
C VAL A 136 1.16 -3.88 1.57
N LYS A 137 0.91 -5.19 1.50
CA LYS A 137 1.71 -6.14 0.73
C LYS A 137 0.83 -6.85 -0.27
N THR A 138 1.32 -7.03 -1.49
CA THR A 138 0.62 -7.77 -2.53
C THR A 138 1.20 -9.17 -2.71
N LYS A 139 0.50 -10.00 -3.48
CA LYS A 139 0.94 -11.35 -3.84
C LYS A 139 2.26 -11.34 -4.63
N ASP A 140 2.51 -10.29 -5.41
CA ASP A 140 3.73 -10.13 -6.21
C ASP A 140 4.93 -9.65 -5.37
N ASN A 141 4.83 -9.74 -4.04
CA ASN A 141 5.82 -9.25 -3.07
C ASN A 141 6.11 -7.74 -3.17
N ARG A 142 5.21 -6.96 -3.77
CA ARG A 142 5.29 -5.50 -3.78
C ARG A 142 4.71 -4.96 -2.48
N THR A 143 5.40 -3.96 -1.93
CA THR A 143 5.00 -3.28 -0.70
C THR A 143 4.72 -1.83 -0.98
N ALA A 144 3.66 -1.29 -0.40
CA ALA A 144 3.38 0.14 -0.47
C ALA A 144 2.91 0.67 0.87
N GLN A 145 3.14 1.95 1.08
CA GLN A 145 2.80 2.65 2.30
C GLN A 145 2.14 3.99 1.96
N HIS A 146 1.17 4.39 2.78
CA HIS A 146 0.45 5.64 2.59
C HIS A 146 0.04 6.24 3.92
N ASP A 147 0.38 7.51 4.11
CA ASP A 147 0.05 8.24 5.32
C ASP A 147 -1.28 8.98 5.12
N PHE A 148 -2.16 8.86 6.12
CA PHE A 148 -3.49 9.45 6.06
C PHE A 148 -3.94 9.95 7.43
N SER A 149 -4.92 10.85 7.38
CA SER A 149 -5.62 11.37 8.55
C SER A 149 -7.11 11.21 8.37
N THR A 150 -7.82 11.05 9.48
CA THR A 150 -9.28 11.06 9.55
C THR A 150 -9.85 12.47 9.41
N THR A 151 -9.05 13.49 9.75
CA THR A 151 -9.41 14.90 9.63
C THR A 151 -8.70 15.50 8.42
N LYS A 152 -9.45 16.24 7.58
CA LYS A 152 -8.83 17.09 6.57
C LYS A 152 -8.05 18.17 7.33
N HIS A 153 -6.72 18.18 7.23
CA HIS A 153 -5.98 19.41 7.54
C HIS A 153 -6.37 20.41 6.45
N GLU A 154 -7.17 21.38 6.83
CA GLU A 154 -7.39 22.62 6.07
C GLU A 154 -6.25 23.58 6.37
#